data_AF-A0A5M3N7B9-F1
#
_entry.id   AF-A0A5M3N7B9-F1
#
_cell.length_a   1.000
_cell.length_b   1.000
_cell.length_c   1.000
_cell.angle_alpha   90.00
_cell.angle_beta   90.00
_cell.angle_gamma   90.00
#
_symmetry.space_group_name_H-M   'P 1'
#
loop_
_entity.id
_entity.type
_entity.pdbx_description
1 polymer ?
#
loop_
_entity_poly.entity_id
_entity_poly.type
_entity_poly.pdbx_seq_one_letter_code
_entity_poly.pdbx_strand_id
1 'polypeptide(L)'
;MGEDHAGTVPVCSDPNGTPSNKRLSLCYVCSSLDFHKIFREGVSEGYHNLFVEDGFVNRDPIPFDSLISVLSRSSICAFCSLVSTTIRRIWLLDTACANVDISDINLSLHTVGVRLNREGETGLERALRISIKPSRRPSEVERVNGGAQNDLSLHIQLMEEHAEQFGRLHDWHGRTVGEELNIERIKRWLHSCEQGHGEQCGPAPWAVNDGLPNRMHVLDVQDMALVSALPGCRYLALSYVWGNAAQCDYRSYCTLASNLSDRMKPGGVPLAALPVTISDTVLLVRALGERYLWVDALCICQDDPVHKISQIVAMDRIYMRATLTIYAAGGSSVLAPLPGFRPGTRSPQQHIEEVQGLRLGVPLPASREALASTSWVGRGWTYQELLLSTRRLILTPSQAIFECCTD
;
A
#
# COMPACT_ATOMS: atom_id res chain seq x y z
N MET A 1 41.76 -1.03 43.64
CA MET A 1 42.45 -1.57 42.47
C MET A 1 42.07 -3.03 42.37
N GLY A 2 41.25 -3.36 41.37
CA GLY A 2 40.64 -4.68 41.21
C GLY A 2 39.52 -4.51 40.18
N GLU A 3 39.86 -4.69 38.92
CA GLU A 3 38.96 -4.66 37.78
C GLU A 3 38.32 -6.05 37.63
N ASP A 4 36.98 -6.09 37.58
CA ASP A 4 36.22 -7.29 37.23
C ASP A 4 35.77 -7.22 35.77
N HIS A 5 36.05 -8.30 35.06
CA HIS A 5 35.74 -8.53 33.65
C HIS A 5 34.23 -8.66 33.40
N ALA A 6 33.66 -7.72 32.64
CA ALA A 6 32.37 -7.89 31.98
C ALA A 6 32.58 -8.48 30.57
N GLY A 7 32.12 -9.71 30.36
CA GLY A 7 32.11 -10.37 29.06
C GLY A 7 31.10 -9.73 28.11
N THR A 8 31.59 -9.14 27.02
CA THR A 8 30.80 -8.66 25.89
C THR A 8 30.54 -9.81 24.91
N VAL A 9 29.26 -10.07 24.62
CA VAL A 9 28.83 -10.98 23.55
C VAL A 9 29.02 -10.25 22.21
N PRO A 10 29.67 -10.84 21.18
CA PRO A 10 29.96 -10.12 19.95
C PRO A 10 28.71 -10.00 19.06
N VAL A 11 28.44 -8.75 18.66
CA VAL A 11 27.55 -8.39 17.55
C VAL A 11 28.25 -8.81 16.25
N CYS A 12 27.71 -9.82 15.57
CA CYS A 12 28.15 -10.16 14.21
C CYS A 12 27.41 -9.25 13.21
N SER A 13 28.09 -8.22 12.72
CA SER A 13 27.72 -7.51 11.50
C SER A 13 28.61 -8.01 10.36
N ASP A 14 28.01 -8.72 9.42
CA ASP A 14 28.66 -9.12 8.17
C ASP A 14 28.02 -8.34 7.00
N PRO A 15 28.69 -7.35 6.41
CA PRO A 15 28.07 -6.42 5.45
C PRO A 15 28.09 -6.91 4.00
N ASN A 16 28.42 -8.18 3.72
CA ASN A 16 28.46 -8.74 2.35
C ASN A 16 27.99 -10.20 2.24
N GLY A 17 27.19 -10.69 3.18
CA GLY A 17 26.60 -12.03 3.08
C GLY A 17 25.45 -12.08 2.08
N THR A 18 25.65 -12.71 0.92
CA THR A 18 24.56 -13.36 0.19
C THR A 18 23.71 -14.15 1.20
N PRO A 19 22.37 -13.96 1.26
CA PRO A 19 21.56 -14.63 2.27
C PRO A 19 21.73 -16.13 2.09
N SER A 20 22.29 -16.80 3.11
CA SER A 20 22.33 -18.24 3.17
C SER A 20 20.88 -18.72 3.04
N ASN A 21 20.55 -19.33 1.91
CA ASN A 21 19.19 -19.76 1.56
C ASN A 21 18.82 -21.04 2.34
N LYS A 22 19.06 -21.00 3.66
CA LYS A 22 18.82 -22.12 4.58
C LYS A 22 17.34 -22.12 4.91
N ARG A 23 16.59 -22.95 4.20
CA ARG A 23 15.17 -23.20 4.51
C ARG A 23 15.04 -23.57 5.99
N LEU A 24 14.25 -22.80 6.73
CA LEU A 24 13.98 -23.08 8.13
C LEU A 24 13.07 -24.32 8.23
N SER A 25 13.30 -25.16 9.24
CA SER A 25 12.39 -26.26 9.56
C SER A 25 11.22 -25.75 10.41
N LEU A 26 10.34 -26.64 10.89
CA LEU A 26 9.34 -26.30 11.89
C LEU A 26 9.76 -26.81 13.27
N CYS A 27 9.54 -26.01 14.30
CA CYS A 27 9.67 -26.49 15.68
C CYS A 27 8.52 -27.46 16.03
N TYR A 28 8.65 -28.19 17.14
CA TYR A 28 7.68 -29.21 17.55
C TYR A 28 6.23 -28.70 17.67
N VAL A 29 6.05 -27.43 18.09
CA VAL A 29 4.73 -26.77 18.16
C VAL A 29 4.19 -26.47 16.77
N CYS A 30 5.00 -25.89 15.89
CA CYS A 30 4.54 -25.54 14.55
C CYS A 30 4.35 -26.78 13.67
N SER A 31 5.11 -27.86 13.90
CA SER A 31 4.95 -29.13 13.19
C SER A 31 3.71 -29.91 13.61
N SER A 32 3.14 -29.65 14.80
CA SER A 32 1.91 -30.32 15.24
C SER A 32 0.64 -29.64 14.73
N LEU A 33 0.74 -28.41 14.21
CA LEU A 33 -0.36 -27.73 13.52
C LEU A 33 -0.56 -28.35 12.13
N ASP A 34 -1.81 -28.36 11.64
CA ASP A 34 -2.13 -28.75 10.27
C ASP A 34 -2.54 -27.52 9.47
N PHE A 35 -1.58 -26.89 8.78
CA PHE A 35 -1.83 -25.65 8.04
C PHE A 35 -2.77 -25.86 6.86
N HIS A 36 -2.72 -27.03 6.22
CA HIS A 36 -3.66 -27.38 5.16
C HIS A 36 -5.09 -27.41 5.68
N LYS A 37 -5.30 -28.01 6.85
CA LYS A 37 -6.62 -28.02 7.50
C LYS A 37 -7.05 -26.63 7.96
N ILE A 38 -6.16 -25.84 8.56
CA ILE A 38 -6.43 -24.45 8.97
C ILE A 38 -6.92 -23.63 7.78
N PHE A 39 -6.19 -23.65 6.66
CA PHE A 39 -6.59 -22.92 5.46
C PHE A 39 -7.82 -23.53 4.80
N ARG A 40 -8.05 -24.85 4.83
CA ARG A 40 -9.24 -25.47 4.21
C ARG A 40 -10.53 -25.20 4.99
N GLU A 41 -10.48 -25.31 6.32
CA GLU A 41 -11.68 -25.37 7.16
C GLU A 41 -11.94 -24.06 7.92
N GLY A 42 -10.91 -23.25 8.17
CA GLY A 42 -11.01 -22.05 9.00
C GLY A 42 -11.02 -22.32 10.51
N VAL A 43 -10.78 -21.26 11.28
CA VAL A 43 -10.75 -21.20 12.75
C VAL A 43 -11.43 -19.90 13.19
N SER A 44 -12.41 -19.98 14.09
CA SER A 44 -13.30 -18.86 14.46
C SER A 44 -12.68 -17.88 15.46
N GLU A 45 -13.23 -16.67 15.53
CA GLU A 45 -12.90 -15.65 16.53
C GLU A 45 -13.69 -15.76 17.85
N GLY A 46 -14.66 -16.67 17.96
CA GLY A 46 -15.37 -16.92 19.23
C GLY A 46 -16.30 -15.79 19.72
N TYR A 47 -16.34 -14.63 19.07
CA TYR A 47 -17.34 -13.58 19.32
C TYR A 47 -18.45 -13.64 18.27
N HIS A 48 -19.70 -13.68 18.76
CA HIS A 48 -20.90 -13.55 17.95
C HIS A 48 -20.92 -12.25 17.12
N ASN A 49 -21.41 -12.39 15.87
CA ASN A 49 -21.79 -11.37 14.88
C ASN A 49 -20.65 -10.90 13.95
N LEU A 50 -20.74 -11.04 12.62
CA LEU A 50 -21.88 -11.06 11.71
C LEU A 50 -21.75 -12.23 10.71
N PHE A 51 -22.87 -12.69 10.15
CA PHE A 51 -22.97 -13.77 9.14
C PHE A 51 -22.99 -15.20 9.69
N VAL A 52 -23.95 -15.46 10.58
CA VAL A 52 -24.54 -16.79 10.70
C VAL A 52 -25.54 -16.93 9.56
N GLU A 53 -25.11 -17.49 8.43
CA GLU A 53 -26.00 -18.15 7.46
C GLU A 53 -25.14 -19.05 6.55
N ASP A 54 -25.51 -20.34 6.53
CA ASP A 54 -25.00 -21.47 5.74
C ASP A 54 -23.56 -22.00 5.96
N GLY A 55 -23.43 -22.93 6.90
CA GLY A 55 -22.39 -23.99 6.84
C GLY A 55 -21.06 -23.72 7.57
N PHE A 56 -20.99 -22.73 8.45
CA PHE A 56 -19.83 -22.50 9.32
C PHE A 56 -19.65 -23.65 10.33
N VAL A 57 -18.50 -24.34 10.30
CA VAL A 57 -18.05 -25.12 11.46
C VAL A 57 -17.31 -24.16 12.36
N ASN A 58 -17.99 -23.64 13.38
CA ASN A 58 -17.40 -22.77 14.39
C ASN A 58 -16.35 -23.60 15.17
N ARG A 59 -15.06 -23.36 14.92
CA ARG A 59 -13.95 -24.04 15.62
C ARG A 59 -13.30 -23.09 16.60
N ASP A 60 -13.07 -23.58 17.81
CA ASP A 60 -12.36 -22.84 18.84
C ASP A 60 -11.00 -22.35 18.33
N PRO A 61 -10.54 -21.16 18.79
CA PRO A 61 -9.20 -20.67 18.51
C PRO A 61 -8.15 -21.74 18.82
N ILE A 62 -7.14 -21.87 17.96
CA ILE A 62 -6.06 -22.84 18.20
C ILE A 62 -5.08 -22.19 19.19
N PRO A 63 -4.90 -22.74 20.41
CA PRO A 63 -3.84 -22.28 21.30
C PRO A 63 -2.49 -22.53 20.63
N PHE A 64 -1.61 -21.53 20.63
CA PHE A 64 -0.32 -21.63 19.96
C PHE A 64 0.83 -21.85 20.95
N ASP A 65 1.41 -20.77 21.46
CA ASP A 65 2.47 -20.80 22.47
C ASP A 65 2.63 -19.39 23.07
N SER A 66 3.45 -19.24 24.09
CA SER A 66 3.86 -17.93 24.60
C SER A 66 4.69 -17.15 23.59
N LEU A 67 4.56 -15.82 23.61
CA LEU A 67 5.29 -14.91 22.74
C LEU A 67 6.81 -15.10 22.89
N ILE A 68 7.31 -15.27 24.11
CA ILE A 68 8.74 -15.51 24.37
C ILE A 68 9.23 -16.79 23.69
N SER A 69 8.49 -17.89 23.83
CA SER A 69 8.82 -19.16 23.16
C SER A 69 8.82 -19.03 21.64
N VAL A 70 7.90 -18.25 21.07
CA VAL A 70 7.84 -18.03 19.62
C VAL A 70 9.03 -17.20 19.15
N LEU A 71 9.34 -16.09 19.83
CA LEU A 71 10.47 -15.22 19.48
C LEU A 71 11.81 -15.94 19.60
N SER A 72 12.00 -16.80 20.62
CA SER A 72 13.25 -17.55 20.81
C SER A 72 13.52 -18.59 19.72
N ARG A 73 12.47 -19.06 19.03
CA ARG A 73 12.58 -20.03 17.92
C ARG A 73 12.54 -19.40 16.53
N SER A 74 12.43 -18.07 16.44
CA SER A 74 12.26 -17.34 15.17
C SER A 74 13.41 -17.54 14.16
N SER A 75 14.62 -17.83 14.63
CA SER A 75 15.80 -18.08 13.79
C SER A 75 15.91 -19.53 13.29
N ILE A 76 15.11 -20.45 13.82
CA ILE A 76 15.18 -21.89 13.50
C ILE A 76 13.86 -22.49 13.03
N CYS A 77 12.74 -21.78 13.19
CA CYS A 77 11.41 -22.23 12.82
C CYS A 77 10.75 -21.26 11.84
N ALA A 78 10.39 -21.75 10.65
CA ALA A 78 9.78 -20.97 9.56
C ALA A 78 8.54 -20.19 10.02
N PHE A 79 7.56 -20.86 10.63
CA PHE A 79 6.34 -20.18 11.07
C PHE A 79 6.57 -19.24 12.26
N CYS A 80 7.43 -19.60 13.22
CA CYS A 80 7.82 -18.67 14.29
C CYS A 80 8.54 -17.43 13.75
N SER A 81 9.30 -17.56 12.64
CA SER A 81 9.94 -16.44 11.97
C SER A 81 8.92 -15.45 11.41
N LEU A 82 7.88 -15.96 10.72
CA LEU A 82 6.77 -15.13 10.23
C LEU A 82 6.03 -14.40 11.36
N VAL A 83 5.70 -15.11 12.45
CA VAL A 83 5.03 -14.52 13.62
C VAL A 83 5.90 -13.46 14.29
N SER A 84 7.20 -13.76 14.47
CA SER A 84 8.18 -12.83 15.04
C SER A 84 8.29 -11.56 14.20
N THR A 85 8.45 -11.70 12.89
CA THR A 85 8.53 -10.56 11.95
C THR A 85 7.27 -9.68 12.04
N THR A 86 6.10 -10.30 12.08
CA THR A 86 4.81 -9.59 12.18
C THR A 86 4.71 -8.80 13.48
N ILE A 87 4.95 -9.45 14.62
CA ILE A 87 4.83 -8.80 15.94
C ILE A 87 5.89 -7.72 16.13
N ARG A 88 7.16 -7.99 15.79
CA ARG A 88 8.24 -7.02 15.93
C ARG A 88 7.97 -5.74 15.14
N ARG A 89 7.43 -5.86 13.92
CA ARG A 89 7.04 -4.70 13.11
C ARG A 89 5.86 -3.94 13.72
N ILE A 90 4.71 -4.60 13.94
CA ILE A 90 3.47 -3.94 14.36
C ILE A 90 3.58 -3.40 15.79
N TRP A 91 4.30 -4.10 16.68
CA TRP A 91 4.52 -3.66 18.05
C TRP A 91 5.79 -2.84 18.23
N LEU A 92 6.56 -2.60 17.16
CA LEU A 92 7.79 -1.82 17.19
C LEU A 92 8.78 -2.30 18.26
N LEU A 93 8.88 -3.63 18.43
CA LEU A 93 9.69 -4.26 19.48
C LEU A 93 11.20 -4.09 19.29
N ASP A 94 11.64 -3.65 18.11
CA ASP A 94 13.06 -3.37 17.85
C ASP A 94 13.36 -1.86 17.88
N THR A 95 12.34 -1.02 18.13
CA THR A 95 12.48 0.44 18.14
C THR A 95 11.76 1.05 19.35
N ALA A 96 10.56 1.60 19.17
CA ALA A 96 9.85 2.37 20.19
C ALA A 96 9.42 1.56 21.42
N CYS A 97 9.29 0.24 21.29
CA CYS A 97 8.86 -0.67 22.36
C CYS A 97 9.94 -1.72 22.70
N ALA A 98 11.23 -1.40 22.54
CA ALA A 98 12.32 -2.35 22.76
C ALA A 98 12.40 -2.98 24.16
N ASN A 99 11.93 -2.26 25.18
CA ASN A 99 11.97 -2.69 26.58
C ASN A 99 10.60 -3.08 27.14
N VAL A 100 9.60 -3.32 26.28
CA VAL A 100 8.24 -3.64 26.73
C VAL A 100 8.19 -5.03 27.35
N ASP A 101 7.44 -5.18 28.44
CA ASP A 101 7.27 -6.48 29.07
C ASP A 101 6.33 -7.39 28.26
N ILE A 102 6.94 -8.40 27.64
CA ILE A 102 6.29 -9.43 26.84
C ILE A 102 6.05 -10.75 27.59
N SER A 103 6.33 -10.78 28.90
CA SER A 103 6.13 -11.96 29.75
C SER A 103 4.65 -12.31 29.87
N ASP A 104 4.33 -13.59 30.00
CA ASP A 104 2.96 -14.08 30.19
C ASP A 104 1.96 -13.71 29.06
N ILE A 105 2.46 -13.42 27.86
CA ILE A 105 1.63 -13.24 26.67
C ILE A 105 1.54 -14.56 25.93
N ASN A 106 0.35 -15.16 25.90
CA ASN A 106 0.06 -16.35 25.12
C ASN A 106 -0.57 -15.97 23.79
N LEU A 107 -0.21 -16.68 22.72
CA LEU A 107 -0.75 -16.45 21.38
C LEU A 107 -1.80 -17.52 21.04
N SER A 108 -2.84 -17.12 20.32
CA SER A 108 -3.80 -18.03 19.67
C SER A 108 -3.88 -17.72 18.17
N LEU A 109 -4.19 -18.74 17.38
CA LEU A 109 -4.40 -18.62 15.94
C LEU A 109 -5.88 -18.66 15.60
N HIS A 110 -6.28 -17.75 14.72
CA HIS A 110 -7.60 -17.65 14.13
C HIS A 110 -7.45 -17.52 12.61
N THR A 111 -8.55 -17.60 11.86
CA THR A 111 -8.53 -17.31 10.43
C THR A 111 -9.46 -16.17 10.08
N VAL A 112 -9.04 -15.36 9.12
CA VAL A 112 -9.89 -14.33 8.51
C VAL A 112 -10.25 -14.78 7.10
N GLY A 113 -11.55 -14.80 6.80
CA GLY A 113 -12.09 -15.07 5.47
C GLY A 113 -12.75 -13.83 4.86
N VAL A 114 -13.08 -13.90 3.58
CA VAL A 114 -13.83 -12.87 2.86
C VAL A 114 -15.05 -13.52 2.20
N ARG A 115 -16.22 -12.88 2.30
CA ARG A 115 -17.41 -13.29 1.57
C ARG A 115 -17.35 -12.65 0.18
N LEU A 116 -17.20 -13.46 -0.85
CA LEU A 116 -17.24 -12.97 -2.23
C LEU A 116 -18.71 -12.86 -2.66
N ASN A 117 -19.17 -11.63 -2.88
CA ASN A 117 -20.45 -11.37 -3.54
C ASN A 117 -20.17 -11.05 -5.01
N ARG A 118 -19.93 -12.07 -5.85
CA ARG A 118 -19.95 -11.92 -7.31
C ARG A 118 -21.28 -12.46 -7.85
N GLU A 119 -21.86 -11.78 -8.83
CA GLU A 119 -23.08 -12.24 -9.51
C GLU A 119 -22.87 -13.68 -10.05
N GLY A 120 -23.63 -14.64 -9.50
CA GLY A 120 -23.62 -16.04 -9.94
C GLY A 120 -22.65 -16.98 -9.21
N GLU A 121 -21.75 -16.48 -8.35
CA GLU A 121 -20.82 -17.29 -7.56
C GLU A 121 -20.99 -17.01 -6.05
N THR A 122 -21.79 -17.82 -5.37
CA THR A 122 -21.84 -17.83 -3.90
C THR A 122 -20.70 -18.71 -3.37
N GLY A 123 -19.52 -18.12 -3.17
CA GLY A 123 -18.37 -18.79 -2.57
C GLY A 123 -17.89 -18.08 -1.31
N LEU A 124 -17.81 -18.78 -0.18
CA LEU A 124 -17.16 -18.27 1.02
C LEU A 124 -15.67 -18.67 0.99
N GLU A 125 -14.77 -17.72 0.80
CA GLU A 125 -13.34 -17.97 0.99
C GLU A 125 -13.02 -17.92 2.50
N ARG A 126 -13.06 -19.10 3.13
CA ARG A 126 -13.19 -19.26 4.59
C ARG A 126 -11.97 -18.81 5.39
N ALA A 127 -10.76 -18.90 4.83
CA ALA A 127 -9.53 -18.62 5.55
C ALA A 127 -8.44 -18.14 4.58
N LEU A 128 -8.37 -16.84 4.33
CA LEU A 128 -7.33 -16.22 3.50
C LEU A 128 -6.07 -15.89 4.30
N ARG A 129 -6.26 -15.57 5.58
CA ARG A 129 -5.19 -15.14 6.49
C ARG A 129 -5.28 -15.87 7.81
N ILE A 130 -4.14 -16.15 8.41
CA ILE A 130 -4.04 -16.51 9.82
C ILE A 130 -3.92 -15.20 10.61
N SER A 131 -4.82 -15.00 11.57
CA SER A 131 -4.75 -13.91 12.54
C SER A 131 -4.17 -14.44 13.85
N ILE A 132 -3.14 -13.77 14.36
CA ILE A 132 -2.45 -14.11 15.60
C ILE A 132 -3.00 -13.18 16.69
N LYS A 133 -3.72 -13.73 17.67
CA LYS A 133 -4.24 -12.94 18.79
C LYS A 133 -3.40 -13.17 20.04
N PRO A 134 -2.79 -12.13 20.61
CA PRO A 134 -2.14 -12.22 21.91
C PRO A 134 -3.18 -12.10 23.03
N SER A 135 -2.97 -12.82 24.13
CA SER A 135 -3.85 -12.83 25.32
C SER A 135 -4.00 -11.46 25.96
N ARG A 136 -2.97 -10.63 25.85
CA ARG A 136 -2.96 -9.22 26.22
C ARG A 136 -2.08 -8.45 25.27
N ARG A 137 -2.32 -7.15 25.15
CA ARG A 137 -1.42 -6.20 24.49
C ARG A 137 -0.81 -5.27 25.55
N PRO A 138 0.51 -5.06 25.58
CA PRO A 138 1.12 -4.08 26.48
C PRO A 138 0.61 -2.66 26.19
N SER A 139 0.40 -1.86 27.24
CA SER A 139 -0.15 -0.50 27.11
C SER A 139 0.80 0.44 26.39
N GLU A 140 2.11 0.20 26.44
CA GLU A 140 3.11 0.95 25.69
C GLU A 140 2.91 0.79 24.18
N VAL A 141 2.63 -0.44 23.72
CA VAL A 141 2.34 -0.73 22.31
C VAL A 141 1.08 0.00 21.88
N GLU A 142 0.04 0.03 22.73
CA GLU A 142 -1.19 0.76 22.46
C GLU A 142 -0.98 2.27 22.42
N ARG A 143 -0.16 2.81 23.31
CA ARG A 143 0.13 4.24 23.35
C ARG A 143 0.92 4.71 22.13
N VAL A 144 1.93 3.95 21.72
CA VAL A 144 2.76 4.29 20.55
C VAL A 144 1.94 4.19 19.26
N ASN A 145 1.09 3.19 19.12
CA ASN A 145 0.26 3.01 17.93
C ASN A 145 -1.06 3.81 17.95
N GLY A 146 -1.57 4.18 19.12
CA GLY A 146 -2.84 4.89 19.30
C GLY A 146 -2.84 6.31 18.72
N GLY A 147 -1.66 6.94 18.60
CA GLY A 147 -1.51 8.21 17.87
C GLY A 147 -1.63 8.08 16.35
N ALA A 148 -1.50 6.86 15.80
CA ALA A 148 -1.46 6.62 14.35
C ALA A 148 -2.75 6.02 13.77
N GLN A 149 -3.72 5.59 14.61
CA GLN A 149 -4.88 4.78 14.18
C GLN A 149 -4.45 3.64 13.22
N ASN A 150 -3.31 3.00 13.54
CA ASN A 150 -2.78 1.89 12.75
C ASN A 150 -3.56 0.61 13.07
N ASP A 151 -3.80 -0.20 12.04
CA ASP A 151 -4.31 -1.55 12.22
C ASP A 151 -3.25 -2.38 12.97
N LEU A 152 -3.60 -2.82 14.18
CA LEU A 152 -2.75 -3.65 15.05
C LEU A 152 -2.94 -5.14 14.78
N SER A 153 -3.59 -5.48 13.67
CA SER A 153 -3.80 -6.86 13.26
C SER A 153 -2.47 -7.55 12.94
N LEU A 154 -2.31 -8.75 13.49
CA LEU A 154 -1.14 -9.58 13.28
C LEU A 154 -1.54 -10.68 12.31
N HIS A 155 -1.21 -10.50 11.04
CA HIS A 155 -1.65 -11.40 9.98
C HIS A 155 -0.49 -12.10 9.28
N ILE A 156 -0.74 -13.35 8.90
CA ILE A 156 0.08 -14.13 7.95
C ILE A 156 -0.85 -14.54 6.81
N GLN A 157 -0.42 -14.33 5.57
CA GLN A 157 -1.21 -14.61 4.37
C GLN A 157 -0.74 -15.88 3.68
N LEU A 158 -1.70 -16.65 3.15
CA LEU A 158 -1.41 -17.66 2.13
C LEU A 158 -1.05 -16.96 0.82
N MET A 159 0.02 -17.40 0.16
CA MET A 159 0.45 -16.82 -1.11
C MET A 159 -0.40 -17.34 -2.29
N GLU A 160 -0.60 -16.50 -3.33
CA GLU A 160 -1.53 -16.70 -4.45
C GLU A 160 -1.28 -18.03 -5.19
N GLU A 161 -0.02 -18.45 -5.34
CA GLU A 161 0.36 -19.71 -6.00
C GLU A 161 -0.20 -20.99 -5.34
N HIS A 162 -0.65 -20.91 -4.09
CA HIS A 162 -1.24 -22.05 -3.38
C HIS A 162 -2.76 -21.95 -3.22
N ALA A 163 -3.39 -20.87 -3.71
CA ALA A 163 -4.84 -20.67 -3.60
C ALA A 163 -5.65 -21.82 -4.25
N GLU A 164 -5.22 -22.29 -5.42
CA GLU A 164 -5.88 -23.36 -6.18
C GLU A 164 -5.93 -24.70 -5.42
N GLN A 165 -4.97 -24.97 -4.53
CA GLN A 165 -4.96 -26.19 -3.70
C GLN A 165 -6.16 -26.26 -2.75
N PHE A 166 -6.81 -25.12 -2.52
CA PHE A 166 -8.01 -24.98 -1.70
C PHE A 166 -9.26 -24.70 -2.53
N GLY A 167 -9.19 -24.82 -3.87
CA GLY A 167 -10.30 -24.55 -4.78
C GLY A 167 -10.68 -23.07 -4.86
N ARG A 168 -9.70 -22.16 -4.70
CA ARG A 168 -9.91 -20.70 -4.63
C ARG A 168 -9.35 -19.98 -5.85
N LEU A 169 -9.81 -18.75 -6.04
CA LEU A 169 -9.24 -17.84 -7.01
C LEU A 169 -7.89 -17.30 -6.51
N HIS A 170 -7.02 -16.93 -7.44
CA HIS A 170 -5.73 -16.27 -7.11
C HIS A 170 -5.92 -14.88 -6.50
N ASP A 171 -7.02 -14.21 -6.85
CA ASP A 171 -7.36 -12.89 -6.31
C ASP A 171 -7.47 -12.96 -4.77
N TRP A 172 -7.22 -11.84 -4.08
CA TRP A 172 -7.35 -11.68 -2.62
C TRP A 172 -6.31 -12.41 -1.74
N HIS A 173 -5.44 -13.23 -2.33
CA HIS A 173 -4.35 -13.90 -1.63
C HIS A 173 -3.09 -13.03 -1.57
N GLY A 174 -2.15 -13.39 -0.68
CA GLY A 174 -0.85 -12.73 -0.59
C GLY A 174 -0.10 -12.91 -1.92
N ARG A 175 0.52 -11.85 -2.44
CA ARG A 175 1.28 -11.94 -3.69
C ARG A 175 2.74 -11.64 -3.44
N THR A 176 3.62 -12.26 -4.23
CA THR A 176 5.03 -11.87 -4.23
C THR A 176 5.12 -10.47 -4.87
N VAL A 177 5.68 -9.52 -4.14
CA VAL A 177 5.87 -8.16 -4.65
C VAL A 177 7.24 -8.08 -5.32
N GLY A 178 7.27 -7.87 -6.64
CA GLY A 178 8.50 -7.69 -7.40
C GLY A 178 9.06 -6.26 -7.32
N GLU A 179 10.23 -6.03 -7.89
CA GLU A 179 10.83 -4.70 -7.94
C GLU A 179 10.10 -3.76 -8.91
N GLU A 180 9.53 -4.28 -10.00
CA GLU A 180 8.90 -3.47 -11.05
C GLU A 180 7.36 -3.48 -11.03
N LEU A 181 6.74 -2.38 -11.46
CA LEU A 181 5.30 -2.24 -11.58
C LEU A 181 4.76 -3.20 -12.63
N ASN A 182 3.73 -3.97 -12.26
CA ASN A 182 2.98 -4.77 -13.20
C ASN A 182 1.82 -3.92 -13.75
N ILE A 183 2.04 -3.31 -14.92
CA ILE A 183 1.08 -2.41 -15.57
C ILE A 183 -0.26 -3.12 -15.84
N GLU A 184 -0.22 -4.37 -16.31
CA GLU A 184 -1.43 -5.16 -16.57
C GLU A 184 -2.21 -5.48 -15.30
N ARG A 185 -1.53 -5.64 -14.15
CA ARG A 185 -2.21 -5.80 -12.85
C ARG A 185 -2.90 -4.50 -12.43
N ILE A 186 -2.28 -3.33 -12.64
CA ILE A 186 -2.90 -2.03 -12.34
C ILE A 186 -4.15 -1.80 -13.21
N LYS A 187 -4.06 -2.10 -14.51
CA LYS A 187 -5.22 -2.05 -15.42
C LYS A 187 -6.36 -2.95 -14.94
N ARG A 188 -6.04 -4.18 -14.52
CA ARG A 188 -7.04 -5.11 -13.97
C ARG A 188 -7.70 -4.58 -12.69
N TRP A 189 -6.94 -4.01 -11.75
CA TRP A 189 -7.51 -3.41 -10.54
C TRP A 189 -8.47 -2.27 -10.86
N LEU A 190 -8.06 -1.37 -11.77
CA LEU A 190 -8.89 -0.25 -12.20
C LEU A 190 -10.19 -0.75 -12.86
N HIS A 191 -10.07 -1.69 -13.80
CA HIS A 191 -11.20 -2.30 -14.48
C HIS A 191 -12.16 -3.01 -13.51
N SER A 192 -11.62 -3.76 -12.53
CA SER A 192 -12.42 -4.47 -11.54
C SER A 192 -13.23 -3.53 -10.65
N CYS A 193 -12.70 -2.40 -10.16
CA CYS A 193 -13.56 -1.45 -9.41
C CYS A 193 -14.54 -0.73 -10.35
N GLU A 194 -14.15 -0.38 -11.59
CA GLU A 194 -15.08 0.27 -12.54
C GLU A 194 -16.30 -0.61 -12.85
N GLN A 195 -16.09 -1.90 -13.09
CA GLN A 195 -17.18 -2.84 -13.39
C GLN A 195 -17.90 -3.32 -12.13
N GLY A 196 -17.16 -3.60 -11.06
CA GLY A 196 -17.69 -4.23 -9.86
C GLY A 196 -18.42 -3.27 -8.91
N HIS A 197 -17.95 -2.03 -8.79
CA HIS A 197 -18.51 -1.07 -7.84
C HIS A 197 -19.33 0.04 -8.53
N GLY A 198 -19.24 0.17 -9.87
CA GLY A 198 -20.05 1.11 -10.66
C GLY A 198 -20.05 2.54 -10.09
N GLU A 199 -21.24 3.13 -9.93
CA GLU A 199 -21.43 4.49 -9.40
C GLU A 199 -20.97 4.67 -7.95
N GLN A 200 -20.77 3.59 -7.19
CA GLN A 200 -20.30 3.65 -5.80
C GLN A 200 -18.81 4.00 -5.70
N CYS A 201 -18.00 3.64 -6.71
CA CYS A 201 -16.54 3.80 -6.74
C CYS A 201 -16.09 4.96 -7.66
N GLY A 202 -17.03 5.76 -8.13
CA GLY A 202 -16.76 6.99 -8.87
C GLY A 202 -18.02 7.54 -9.52
N PRO A 203 -18.25 8.86 -9.47
CA PRO A 203 -19.43 9.45 -10.11
C PRO A 203 -19.32 9.34 -11.64
N ALA A 204 -20.47 9.44 -12.31
CA ALA A 204 -20.55 9.65 -13.75
C ALA A 204 -19.60 10.78 -14.22
N PRO A 205 -19.18 10.77 -15.51
CA PRO A 205 -18.37 11.84 -16.08
C PRO A 205 -18.93 13.21 -15.69
N TRP A 206 -18.09 14.10 -15.18
CA TRP A 206 -18.56 15.33 -14.55
C TRP A 206 -19.36 16.19 -15.55
N ALA A 207 -20.54 16.63 -15.13
CA ALA A 207 -21.42 17.48 -15.90
C ALA A 207 -20.98 18.94 -15.81
N VAL A 208 -21.45 19.78 -16.75
CA VAL A 208 -21.15 21.23 -16.82
C VAL A 208 -21.39 21.95 -15.48
N ASN A 209 -22.31 21.45 -14.65
CA ASN A 209 -22.69 22.05 -13.36
C ASN A 209 -22.01 21.44 -12.14
N ASP A 210 -21.05 20.51 -12.30
CA ASP A 210 -20.35 19.86 -11.17
C ASP A 210 -19.30 20.75 -10.49
N GLY A 211 -19.20 22.01 -10.92
CA GLY A 211 -18.44 23.03 -10.22
C GLY A 211 -16.92 22.84 -10.29
N LEU A 212 -16.41 22.15 -11.32
CA LEU A 212 -15.02 22.30 -11.73
C LEU A 212 -14.81 23.69 -12.36
N PRO A 213 -13.60 24.28 -12.24
CA PRO A 213 -13.34 25.59 -12.81
C PRO A 213 -13.54 25.57 -14.33
N ASN A 214 -14.23 26.58 -14.88
CA ASN A 214 -14.45 26.76 -16.33
C ASN A 214 -13.16 26.82 -17.17
N ARG A 215 -11.98 26.87 -16.52
CA ARG A 215 -10.65 26.96 -17.13
C ARG A 215 -9.69 25.93 -16.55
N MET A 216 -10.18 24.76 -16.15
CA MET A 216 -9.30 23.66 -15.78
C MET A 216 -8.51 23.19 -17.00
N HIS A 217 -7.19 23.09 -16.86
CA HIS A 217 -6.32 22.49 -17.86
C HIS A 217 -5.97 21.06 -17.45
N VAL A 218 -5.67 20.22 -18.43
CA VAL A 218 -5.03 18.91 -18.27
C VAL A 218 -3.88 18.79 -19.27
N LEU A 219 -2.87 18.00 -18.94
CA LEU A 219 -1.83 17.61 -19.87
C LEU A 219 -2.34 16.46 -20.73
N ASP A 220 -2.41 16.68 -22.04
CA ASP A 220 -2.50 15.61 -23.01
C ASP A 220 -1.14 14.91 -23.10
N VAL A 221 -1.06 13.68 -22.58
CA VAL A 221 0.20 12.95 -22.56
C VAL A 221 0.62 12.46 -23.94
N GLN A 222 -0.25 12.43 -24.95
CA GLN A 222 0.13 12.02 -26.30
C GLN A 222 0.75 13.21 -27.06
N ASP A 223 0.01 14.33 -27.09
CA ASP A 223 0.44 15.54 -27.78
C ASP A 223 1.47 16.36 -26.98
N MET A 224 1.70 16.00 -25.72
CA MET A 224 2.59 16.72 -24.79
C MET A 224 2.25 18.22 -24.74
N ALA A 225 0.97 18.52 -24.56
CA ALA A 225 0.41 19.86 -24.58
C ALA A 225 -0.67 20.03 -23.50
N LEU A 226 -0.81 21.24 -22.98
CA LEU A 226 -1.93 21.60 -22.11
C LEU A 226 -3.19 21.85 -22.94
N VAL A 227 -4.28 21.22 -22.56
CA VAL A 227 -5.60 21.42 -23.18
C VAL A 227 -6.61 21.80 -22.12
N SER A 228 -7.67 22.50 -22.52
CA SER A 228 -8.80 22.75 -21.63
C SER A 228 -9.56 21.45 -21.38
N ALA A 229 -9.81 21.13 -20.12
CA ALA A 229 -10.63 19.99 -19.74
C ALA A 229 -12.10 20.29 -20.08
N LEU A 230 -12.67 19.51 -21.01
CA LEU A 230 -14.08 19.59 -21.37
C LEU A 230 -14.95 18.78 -20.40
N PRO A 231 -16.25 19.09 -20.27
CA PRO A 231 -17.18 18.26 -19.50
C PRO A 231 -17.08 16.79 -19.91
N GLY A 232 -17.08 15.89 -18.92
CA GLY A 232 -16.87 14.46 -19.13
C GLY A 232 -15.43 14.04 -19.46
N CYS A 233 -14.45 14.95 -19.39
CA CYS A 233 -13.04 14.60 -19.56
C CYS A 233 -12.61 13.55 -18.53
N ARG A 234 -12.14 12.41 -19.01
CA ARG A 234 -11.51 11.34 -18.23
C ARG A 234 -10.03 11.67 -18.06
N TYR A 235 -9.57 11.83 -16.82
CA TYR A 235 -8.17 12.14 -16.52
C TYR A 235 -7.69 11.44 -15.26
N LEU A 236 -6.38 11.24 -15.18
CA LEU A 236 -5.67 10.82 -13.98
C LEU A 236 -5.12 12.06 -13.28
N ALA A 237 -4.94 12.01 -11.96
CA ALA A 237 -4.28 13.06 -11.20
C ALA A 237 -2.96 12.57 -10.60
N LEU A 238 -1.98 13.47 -10.48
CA LEU A 238 -0.72 13.19 -9.77
C LEU A 238 -0.69 13.91 -8.43
N SER A 239 -0.49 13.15 -7.37
CA SER A 239 -0.15 13.65 -6.04
C SER A 239 1.32 13.30 -5.72
N TYR A 240 2.13 14.31 -5.42
CA TYR A 240 3.58 14.17 -5.27
C TYR A 240 4.17 15.27 -4.38
N VAL A 241 5.42 15.14 -3.94
CA VAL A 241 6.13 16.18 -3.18
C VAL A 241 6.93 17.05 -4.14
N TRP A 242 6.72 18.37 -4.12
CA TRP A 242 7.48 19.30 -4.99
C TRP A 242 8.97 19.33 -4.61
N GLY A 243 9.28 19.26 -3.32
CA GLY A 243 10.63 19.47 -2.77
C GLY A 243 10.82 20.91 -2.30
N ASN A 244 11.99 21.22 -1.75
CA ASN A 244 12.32 22.57 -1.31
C ASN A 244 13.07 23.37 -2.40
N ALA A 245 13.09 24.70 -2.27
CA ALA A 245 13.70 25.59 -3.26
C ALA A 245 15.22 25.41 -3.43
N ALA A 246 15.90 24.78 -2.47
CA ALA A 246 17.32 24.43 -2.60
C ALA A 246 17.54 23.20 -3.48
N GLN A 247 16.52 22.35 -3.65
CA GLN A 247 16.58 21.13 -4.44
C GLN A 247 16.16 21.33 -5.90
N CYS A 248 15.20 22.24 -6.17
CA CYS A 248 14.68 22.43 -7.51
C CYS A 248 14.13 23.86 -7.71
N ASP A 249 14.51 24.50 -8.82
CA ASP A 249 13.83 25.72 -9.28
C ASP A 249 12.46 25.35 -9.86
N TYR A 250 11.41 25.53 -9.05
CA TYR A 250 10.04 25.20 -9.45
C TYR A 250 9.57 25.97 -10.69
N ARG A 251 10.12 27.16 -10.96
CA ARG A 251 9.71 27.96 -12.12
C ARG A 251 10.13 27.33 -13.44
N SER A 252 11.15 26.47 -13.43
CA SER A 252 11.68 25.82 -14.63
C SER A 252 10.67 24.89 -15.32
N TYR A 253 9.79 24.25 -14.55
CA TYR A 253 8.82 23.29 -15.08
C TYR A 253 7.36 23.72 -14.91
N CYS A 254 7.07 24.70 -14.05
CA CYS A 254 5.71 25.20 -13.85
C CYS A 254 5.15 25.94 -15.07
N THR A 255 3.82 25.97 -15.15
CA THR A 255 3.09 26.85 -16.06
C THR A 255 2.99 28.25 -15.46
N LEU A 256 3.37 29.22 -16.27
CA LEU A 256 3.36 30.65 -15.98
C LEU A 256 2.61 31.36 -17.10
N ALA A 257 2.10 32.56 -16.84
CA ALA A 257 1.37 33.34 -17.84
C ALA A 257 2.20 33.54 -19.13
N SER A 258 3.52 33.67 -18.99
CA SER A 258 4.46 33.85 -20.11
C SER A 258 4.64 32.60 -20.99
N ASN A 259 4.46 31.39 -20.46
CA ASN A 259 4.70 30.14 -21.19
C ASN A 259 3.41 29.36 -21.50
N LEU A 260 2.25 29.78 -20.96
CA LEU A 260 0.98 29.07 -21.13
C LEU A 260 0.61 28.88 -22.61
N SER A 261 0.71 29.93 -23.43
CA SER A 261 0.38 29.86 -24.86
C SER A 261 1.24 28.84 -25.61
N ASP A 262 2.52 28.74 -25.26
CA ASP A 262 3.42 27.76 -25.88
C ASP A 262 3.14 26.35 -25.36
N ARG A 263 2.88 26.19 -24.06
CA ARG A 263 2.52 24.89 -23.46
C ARG A 263 1.21 24.33 -24.00
N MET A 264 0.32 25.16 -24.53
CA MET A 264 -0.93 24.72 -25.16
C MET A 264 -0.76 24.22 -26.60
N LYS A 265 0.40 24.42 -27.22
CA LYS A 265 0.70 23.88 -28.57
C LYS A 265 1.19 22.43 -28.46
N PRO A 266 0.93 21.58 -29.46
CA PRO A 266 1.53 20.24 -29.53
C PRO A 266 3.06 20.29 -29.33
N GLY A 267 3.58 19.47 -28.42
CA GLY A 267 4.98 19.45 -28.01
C GLY A 267 5.42 20.60 -27.09
N GLY A 268 4.49 21.47 -26.67
CA GLY A 268 4.74 22.62 -25.80
C GLY A 268 5.17 22.28 -24.37
N VAL A 269 5.02 21.02 -23.97
CA VAL A 269 5.50 20.48 -22.69
C VAL A 269 6.49 19.33 -22.98
N PRO A 270 7.74 19.58 -23.38
CA PRO A 270 8.68 18.53 -23.72
C PRO A 270 8.93 17.59 -22.53
N LEU A 271 8.83 16.28 -22.74
CA LEU A 271 9.02 15.28 -21.66
C LEU A 271 10.39 15.42 -20.98
N ALA A 272 11.44 15.73 -21.74
CA ALA A 272 12.80 15.91 -21.24
C ALA A 272 12.99 17.17 -20.36
N ALA A 273 12.07 18.14 -20.44
CA ALA A 273 12.06 19.32 -19.60
C ALA A 273 11.31 19.10 -18.28
N LEU A 274 10.61 17.97 -18.14
CA LEU A 274 9.87 17.65 -16.93
C LEU A 274 10.78 16.98 -15.90
N PRO A 275 10.61 17.30 -14.61
CA PRO A 275 11.21 16.53 -13.53
C PRO A 275 10.89 15.03 -13.59
N VAL A 276 11.72 14.23 -12.92
CA VAL A 276 11.65 12.76 -12.99
C VAL A 276 10.28 12.23 -12.54
N THR A 277 9.72 12.72 -11.42
CA THR A 277 8.42 12.25 -10.94
C THR A 277 7.31 12.48 -11.97
N ILE A 278 7.28 13.68 -12.58
CA ILE A 278 6.24 14.06 -13.54
C ILE A 278 6.45 13.30 -14.86
N SER A 279 7.67 13.22 -15.37
CA SER A 279 7.97 12.48 -16.60
C SER A 279 7.67 10.97 -16.46
N ASP A 280 8.03 10.34 -15.34
CA ASP A 280 7.66 8.96 -15.04
C ASP A 280 6.14 8.79 -14.97
N THR A 281 5.42 9.75 -14.37
CA THR A 281 3.95 9.71 -14.32
C THR A 281 3.34 9.81 -15.71
N VAL A 282 3.85 10.70 -16.58
CA VAL A 282 3.41 10.82 -17.97
C VAL A 282 3.56 9.48 -18.70
N LEU A 283 4.71 8.81 -18.53
CA LEU A 283 4.96 7.50 -19.13
C LEU A 283 4.07 6.41 -18.54
N LEU A 284 3.81 6.42 -17.23
CA LEU A 284 2.89 5.50 -16.57
C LEU A 284 1.46 5.67 -17.08
N VAL A 285 0.96 6.91 -17.20
CA VAL A 285 -0.37 7.23 -17.75
C VAL A 285 -0.51 6.66 -19.17
N ARG A 286 0.51 6.86 -20.03
CA ARG A 286 0.55 6.24 -21.37
C ARG A 286 0.51 4.71 -21.30
N ALA A 287 1.28 4.09 -20.42
CA ALA A 287 1.34 2.64 -20.27
C ALA A 287 0.00 2.04 -19.79
N LEU A 288 -0.74 2.79 -18.96
CA LEU A 288 -2.10 2.44 -18.53
C LEU A 288 -3.14 2.59 -19.63
N GLY A 289 -2.81 3.23 -20.76
CA GLY A 289 -3.74 3.48 -21.87
C GLY A 289 -4.59 4.75 -21.68
N GLU A 290 -4.21 5.61 -20.75
CA GLU A 290 -4.92 6.86 -20.44
C GLU A 290 -4.26 8.05 -21.17
N ARG A 291 -5.03 9.13 -21.40
CA ARG A 291 -4.59 10.26 -22.22
C ARG A 291 -4.36 11.56 -21.45
N TYR A 292 -5.19 11.85 -20.44
CA TYR A 292 -5.14 13.13 -19.76
C TYR A 292 -4.62 12.98 -18.34
N LEU A 293 -3.67 13.85 -17.99
CA LEU A 293 -3.06 13.90 -16.67
C LEU A 293 -3.21 15.31 -16.08
N TRP A 294 -3.73 15.40 -14.87
CA TRP A 294 -3.71 16.62 -14.09
C TRP A 294 -2.51 16.63 -13.14
N VAL A 295 -1.71 17.70 -13.22
CA VAL A 295 -0.56 17.97 -12.35
C VAL A 295 -0.64 19.43 -11.94
N ASP A 296 -0.71 19.72 -10.63
CA ASP A 296 -0.88 21.08 -10.09
C ASP A 296 0.14 22.09 -10.67
N ALA A 297 1.42 21.73 -10.77
CA ALA A 297 2.48 22.58 -11.31
C ALA A 297 2.29 22.92 -12.80
N LEU A 298 1.68 22.03 -13.58
CA LEU A 298 1.51 22.19 -15.04
C LEU A 298 0.13 22.74 -15.40
N CYS A 299 -0.91 22.30 -14.72
CA CYS A 299 -2.30 22.59 -15.07
C CYS A 299 -2.80 23.90 -14.45
N ILE A 300 -2.06 24.43 -13.46
CA ILE A 300 -2.36 25.72 -12.84
C ILE A 300 -1.31 26.74 -13.27
N CYS A 301 -1.74 27.85 -13.85
CA CYS A 301 -0.91 29.02 -14.03
C CYS A 301 -0.50 29.60 -12.66
N GLN A 302 0.76 29.44 -12.28
CA GLN A 302 1.23 29.63 -10.89
C GLN A 302 1.38 31.10 -10.48
N ASP A 303 1.52 32.00 -11.46
CA ASP A 303 1.67 33.45 -11.29
C ASP A 303 0.44 34.25 -11.73
N ASP A 304 -0.69 33.59 -12.00
CA ASP A 304 -2.01 34.20 -12.12
C ASP A 304 -2.80 33.95 -10.81
N PRO A 305 -2.90 34.94 -9.90
CA PRO A 305 -3.56 34.74 -8.62
C PRO A 305 -5.03 34.35 -8.73
N VAL A 306 -5.75 34.89 -9.72
CA VAL A 306 -7.19 34.62 -9.91
C VAL A 306 -7.38 33.19 -10.36
N HIS A 307 -6.63 32.77 -11.38
CA HIS A 307 -6.66 31.41 -11.86
C HIS A 307 -6.22 30.43 -10.76
N LYS A 308 -5.10 30.69 -10.11
CA LYS A 308 -4.54 29.84 -9.05
C LYS A 308 -5.52 29.63 -7.89
N ILE A 309 -6.12 30.70 -7.37
CA ILE A 309 -7.11 30.59 -6.28
C ILE A 309 -8.32 29.77 -6.74
N SER A 310 -8.82 29.99 -7.96
CA SER A 310 -9.98 29.23 -8.48
C SER A 310 -9.72 27.73 -8.57
N GLN A 311 -8.49 27.32 -8.90
CA GLN A 311 -8.10 25.90 -8.95
C GLN A 311 -7.89 25.33 -7.55
N ILE A 312 -7.25 26.07 -6.65
CA ILE A 312 -7.03 25.65 -5.25
C ILE A 312 -8.35 25.40 -4.53
N VAL A 313 -9.31 26.30 -4.69
CA VAL A 313 -10.65 26.16 -4.07
C VAL A 313 -11.41 24.94 -4.62
N ALA A 314 -11.06 24.47 -5.82
CA ALA A 314 -11.68 23.32 -6.46
C ALA A 314 -10.83 22.03 -6.41
N MET A 315 -9.71 22.02 -5.65
CA MET A 315 -8.82 20.85 -5.58
C MET A 315 -9.56 19.61 -5.07
N ASP A 316 -10.47 19.79 -4.13
CA ASP A 316 -11.37 18.75 -3.62
C ASP A 316 -12.10 18.03 -4.77
N ARG A 317 -12.70 18.81 -5.68
CA ARG A 317 -13.45 18.31 -6.83
C ARG A 317 -12.55 17.73 -7.91
N ILE A 318 -11.37 18.33 -8.11
CA ILE A 318 -10.39 17.82 -9.09
C ILE A 318 -9.96 16.41 -8.70
N TYR A 319 -9.53 16.19 -7.45
CA TYR A 319 -9.13 14.84 -7.02
C TYR A 319 -10.32 13.87 -6.96
N MET A 320 -11.50 14.32 -6.54
CA MET A 320 -12.71 13.50 -6.52
C MET A 320 -13.17 13.04 -7.90
N ARG A 321 -12.98 13.87 -8.94
CA ARG A 321 -13.39 13.56 -10.31
C ARG A 321 -12.30 12.92 -11.15
N ALA A 322 -11.07 12.84 -10.65
CA ALA A 322 -10.03 12.05 -11.28
C ALA A 322 -10.45 10.58 -11.33
N THR A 323 -10.21 9.92 -12.46
CA THR A 323 -10.47 8.49 -12.62
C THR A 323 -9.62 7.67 -11.65
N LEU A 324 -8.36 8.07 -11.51
CA LEU A 324 -7.38 7.48 -10.61
C LEU A 324 -6.38 8.57 -10.22
N THR A 325 -6.07 8.66 -8.93
CA THR A 325 -4.98 9.50 -8.42
C THR A 325 -3.75 8.65 -8.17
N ILE A 326 -2.63 9.02 -8.79
CA ILE A 326 -1.31 8.39 -8.60
C ILE A 326 -0.60 9.15 -7.48
N TYR A 327 -0.19 8.44 -6.42
CA TYR A 327 0.57 9.00 -5.32
C TYR A 327 2.02 8.57 -5.44
N ALA A 328 2.90 9.53 -5.71
CA ALA A 328 4.35 9.34 -5.73
C ALA A 328 4.93 9.34 -4.31
N ALA A 329 4.61 8.30 -3.54
CA ALA A 329 4.91 8.18 -2.11
C ALA A 329 6.27 7.51 -1.82
N GLY A 330 7.28 7.75 -2.65
CA GLY A 330 8.65 7.24 -2.42
C GLY A 330 9.76 8.29 -2.47
N GLY A 331 9.42 9.53 -2.84
CA GLY A 331 10.36 10.63 -2.97
C GLY A 331 10.09 11.75 -1.96
N SER A 332 11.11 12.59 -1.73
CA SER A 332 11.00 13.84 -0.97
C SER A 332 11.00 15.10 -1.84
N SER A 333 11.07 14.92 -3.16
CA SER A 333 10.99 16.00 -4.14
C SER A 333 10.53 15.47 -5.50
N VAL A 334 10.23 16.40 -6.42
CA VAL A 334 9.79 16.10 -7.79
C VAL A 334 10.87 15.46 -8.67
N LEU A 335 12.11 15.40 -8.16
CA LEU A 335 13.25 14.79 -8.84
C LEU A 335 13.36 13.29 -8.55
N ALA A 336 12.57 12.76 -7.62
CA ALA A 336 12.58 11.34 -7.33
C ALA A 336 11.85 10.53 -8.42
N PRO A 337 12.36 9.36 -8.81
CA PRO A 337 11.66 8.47 -9.72
C PRO A 337 10.43 7.86 -9.05
N LEU A 338 9.46 7.43 -9.86
CA LEU A 338 8.33 6.65 -9.34
C LEU A 338 8.82 5.27 -8.87
N PRO A 339 8.50 4.83 -7.64
CA PRO A 339 8.90 3.52 -7.15
C PRO A 339 8.37 2.36 -8.00
N GLY A 340 9.29 1.55 -8.50
CA GLY A 340 9.03 0.37 -9.32
C GLY A 340 8.69 0.68 -10.77
N PHE A 341 8.65 1.95 -11.19
CA PHE A 341 8.47 2.27 -12.60
C PHE A 341 9.77 2.11 -13.39
N ARG A 342 10.91 2.39 -12.76
CA ARG A 342 12.25 2.14 -13.31
C ARG A 342 12.95 1.05 -12.47
N PRO A 343 13.86 0.27 -13.07
CA PRO A 343 14.67 -0.70 -12.32
C PRO A 343 15.40 -0.04 -11.14
N GLY A 344 15.43 -0.71 -9.99
CA GLY A 344 16.13 -0.24 -8.79
C GLY A 344 15.44 0.88 -8.00
N THR A 345 14.26 1.35 -8.39
CA THR A 345 13.55 2.43 -7.66
C THR A 345 12.57 1.92 -6.59
N ARG A 346 12.41 0.59 -6.48
CA ARG A 346 11.64 -0.08 -5.43
C ARG A 346 12.39 -1.32 -4.97
N SER A 347 12.42 -1.51 -3.65
CA SER A 347 13.08 -2.65 -3.01
C SER A 347 12.09 -3.28 -2.02
N PRO A 348 11.27 -4.23 -2.48
CA PRO A 348 10.29 -4.89 -1.63
C PRO A 348 10.99 -5.77 -0.59
N GLN A 349 10.78 -5.47 0.69
CA GLN A 349 11.23 -6.32 1.79
C GLN A 349 10.06 -7.18 2.30
N GLN A 350 9.78 -8.25 1.57
CA GLN A 350 8.71 -9.18 1.92
C GLN A 350 9.30 -10.44 2.57
N HIS A 351 8.81 -10.78 3.77
CA HIS A 351 9.22 -12.00 4.46
C HIS A 351 8.24 -13.12 4.13
N ILE A 352 8.73 -14.15 3.44
CA ILE A 352 7.97 -15.33 2.99
C ILE A 352 8.73 -16.57 3.40
N GLU A 353 8.03 -17.55 3.95
CA GLU A 353 8.58 -18.83 4.37
C GLU A 353 7.75 -20.00 3.81
N GLU A 354 8.38 -21.17 3.69
CA GLU A 354 7.70 -22.41 3.34
C GLU A 354 7.31 -23.16 4.62
N VAL A 355 6.02 -23.42 4.79
CA VAL A 355 5.44 -24.08 5.96
C VAL A 355 4.58 -25.25 5.48
N GLN A 356 5.03 -26.48 5.70
CA GLN A 356 4.34 -27.71 5.26
C GLN A 356 3.98 -27.72 3.76
N GLY A 357 4.90 -27.23 2.93
CA GLY A 357 4.73 -27.13 1.47
C GLY A 357 3.84 -25.97 1.00
N LEU A 358 3.38 -25.10 1.92
CA LEU A 358 2.66 -23.87 1.60
C LEU A 358 3.60 -22.66 1.77
N ARG A 359 3.65 -21.77 0.80
CA ARG A 359 4.28 -20.45 0.97
C ARG A 359 3.35 -19.53 1.74
N LEU A 360 3.84 -19.02 2.86
CA LEU A 360 3.14 -18.08 3.74
C LEU A 360 3.97 -16.79 3.86
N GLY A 361 3.31 -15.63 3.81
CA GLY A 361 3.98 -14.34 3.82
C GLY A 361 3.45 -13.39 4.88
N VAL A 362 4.33 -12.55 5.40
CA VAL A 362 3.93 -11.39 6.21
C VAL A 362 3.43 -10.31 5.24
N PRO A 363 2.20 -9.78 5.41
CA PRO A 363 1.69 -8.69 4.59
C PRO A 363 2.60 -7.47 4.71
N LEU A 364 2.92 -6.80 3.60
CA LEU A 364 3.59 -5.51 3.64
C LEU A 364 2.70 -4.45 4.31
N PRO A 365 3.27 -3.32 4.80
CA PRO A 365 2.51 -2.26 5.45
C PRO A 365 1.25 -1.83 4.68
N ALA A 366 0.11 -1.73 5.36
CA ALA A 366 -1.12 -1.23 4.74
C ALA A 366 -0.94 0.23 4.26
N SER A 367 -1.82 0.75 3.40
CA SER A 367 -1.69 2.09 2.80
C SER A 367 -1.37 3.19 3.81
N ARG A 368 -2.11 3.24 4.92
CA ARG A 368 -1.94 4.23 5.98
C ARG A 368 -0.57 4.14 6.64
N GLU A 369 -0.15 2.93 7.05
CA GLU A 369 1.15 2.67 7.65
C GLU A 369 2.27 3.02 6.66
N ALA A 370 2.12 2.58 5.42
CA ALA A 370 3.07 2.83 4.35
C ALA A 370 3.22 4.34 4.10
N LEU A 371 2.13 5.09 4.01
CA LEU A 371 2.14 6.54 3.81
C LEU A 371 2.70 7.30 5.02
N ALA A 372 2.39 6.87 6.25
CA ALA A 372 2.87 7.52 7.47
C ALA A 372 4.40 7.59 7.55
N SER A 373 5.10 6.64 6.93
CA SER A 373 6.56 6.61 6.86
C SER A 373 7.18 7.52 5.78
N THR A 374 6.36 8.17 4.96
CA THR A 374 6.82 8.93 3.79
C THR A 374 6.77 10.43 4.03
N SER A 375 7.64 11.17 3.35
CA SER A 375 7.58 12.65 3.38
C SER A 375 6.28 13.20 2.76
N TRP A 376 5.57 12.38 1.99
CA TRP A 376 4.32 12.74 1.35
C TRP A 376 3.29 13.19 2.40
N VAL A 377 3.08 12.42 3.48
CA VAL A 377 2.02 12.68 4.48
C VAL A 377 2.17 14.05 5.19
N GLY A 378 3.39 14.60 5.27
CA GLY A 378 3.67 15.85 5.97
C GLY A 378 3.18 17.13 5.29
N ARG A 379 2.60 17.06 4.09
CA ARG A 379 2.05 18.25 3.39
C ARG A 379 0.66 18.59 3.90
N GLY A 380 0.35 19.88 4.03
CA GLY A 380 -1.00 20.33 4.45
C GLY A 380 -2.14 19.95 3.50
N TRP A 381 -1.84 19.62 2.24
CA TRP A 381 -2.85 19.28 1.21
C TRP A 381 -3.12 17.78 1.06
N THR A 382 -2.29 16.91 1.64
CA THR A 382 -2.40 15.44 1.49
C THR A 382 -3.71 14.88 2.01
N TYR A 383 -4.29 15.51 3.02
CA TYR A 383 -5.54 15.06 3.62
C TYR A 383 -6.71 15.13 2.63
N GLN A 384 -6.84 16.25 1.91
CA GLN A 384 -7.85 16.41 0.87
C GLN A 384 -7.58 15.46 -0.30
N GLU A 385 -6.31 15.36 -0.71
CA GLU A 385 -5.89 14.49 -1.81
C GLU A 385 -6.23 13.01 -1.50
N LEU A 386 -5.92 12.52 -0.29
CA LEU A 386 -6.12 11.13 0.13
C LEU A 386 -7.58 10.76 0.38
N LEU A 387 -8.35 11.66 1.00
CA LEU A 387 -9.73 11.38 1.37
C LEU A 387 -10.71 11.48 0.21
N LEU A 388 -10.44 12.37 -0.75
CA LEU A 388 -11.42 12.71 -1.78
C LEU A 388 -11.20 11.93 -3.08
N SER A 389 -10.02 11.34 -3.27
CA SER A 389 -9.77 10.51 -4.45
C SER A 389 -10.58 9.21 -4.41
N THR A 390 -11.38 8.99 -5.45
CA THR A 390 -12.25 7.81 -5.58
C THR A 390 -11.46 6.51 -5.76
N ARG A 391 -10.36 6.58 -6.53
CA ARG A 391 -9.38 5.50 -6.71
C ARG A 391 -7.97 6.05 -6.51
N ARG A 392 -7.12 5.27 -5.85
CA ARG A 392 -5.80 5.66 -5.40
C ARG A 392 -4.80 4.58 -5.79
N LEU A 393 -3.79 4.95 -6.56
CA LEU A 393 -2.62 4.12 -6.82
C LEU A 393 -1.44 4.70 -6.03
N ILE A 394 -1.11 4.07 -4.91
CA ILE A 394 -0.05 4.52 -4.01
C ILE A 394 1.22 3.77 -4.33
N LEU A 395 2.25 4.51 -4.78
CA LEU A 395 3.55 3.96 -5.14
C LEU A 395 4.56 4.27 -4.02
N THR A 396 4.91 3.27 -3.23
CA THR A 396 5.87 3.37 -2.13
C THR A 396 7.17 2.64 -2.47
N PRO A 397 8.27 2.89 -1.73
CA PRO A 397 9.54 2.18 -1.94
C PRO A 397 9.46 0.66 -1.71
N SER A 398 8.38 0.16 -1.10
CA SER A 398 8.17 -1.26 -0.82
C SER A 398 7.12 -1.92 -1.71
N GLN A 399 6.09 -1.19 -2.18
CA GLN A 399 5.01 -1.77 -2.99
C GLN A 399 4.18 -0.75 -3.76
N ALA A 400 3.35 -1.25 -4.68
CA ALA A 400 2.21 -0.53 -5.22
C ALA A 400 0.92 -1.02 -4.56
N ILE A 401 0.12 -0.07 -4.08
CA ILE A 401 -1.15 -0.32 -3.39
C ILE A 401 -2.25 0.34 -4.23
N PHE A 402 -3.34 -0.39 -4.47
CA PHE A 402 -4.55 0.16 -5.08
C PHE A 402 -5.66 0.14 -4.05
N GLU A 403 -6.33 1.27 -3.86
CA GLU A 403 -7.49 1.41 -2.99
C GLU A 403 -8.54 2.26 -3.66
N CYS A 404 -9.80 1.93 -3.44
CA CYS A 404 -10.90 2.78 -3.82
C CYS A 404 -11.71 3.28 -2.61
N CYS A 405 -12.72 4.11 -2.86
CA CYS A 405 -13.54 4.73 -1.81
C CYS A 405 -14.57 3.78 -1.18
N THR A 406 -14.75 2.58 -1.74
CA THR A 406 -15.60 1.53 -1.18
C THR A 406 -14.83 0.47 -0.41
N ASP A 407 -13.49 0.56 -0.38
CA ASP A 407 -12.60 -0.37 0.35
C ASP A 407 -12.45 -0.03 1.84
#